data_AF-A0A7C6TLR0-F1
#
_entry.id   AF-A0A7C6TLR0-F1
#
_cell.length_a   1.000
_cell.length_b   1.000
_cell.length_c   1.000
_cell.angle_alpha   90.00
_cell.angle_beta   90.00
_cell.angle_gamma   90.00
#
_symmetry.space_group_name_H-M   'P 1'
#
loop_
_entity.id
_entity.type
_entity.pdbx_description
1 polymer ?
#
loop_
_entity_poly.entity_id
_entity_poly.type
_entity_poly.pdbx_seq_one_letter_code
_entity_poly.pdbx_strand_id
1 'polypeptide(L)'
;SVHDVEDAIVAGHLDLADFAADDRRAELFEITRQWYLPETTDAEMDKALGRLQAAAYWPKETFDGSRRAQAGLKHMTSQLIGRFVGSAESATREEFGWEPLARYSASLVVPESTTVEIAVLKGMATLTVMVAEDRLRLHDIQAAVINELADWYWQSPDKLDPMFRADHAEAADDPARLRVIVDQIASLTDHSAWALYHHLNAGAEDRL
;
A
#
# COMPACT_ATOMS: atom_id res chain seq x y z
N SER A 1 -4.58 1.09 -4.60
CA SER A 1 -4.26 0.66 -5.97
C SER A 1 -4.22 1.81 -6.96
N VAL A 2 -5.36 2.50 -7.18
CA VAL A 2 -5.44 3.52 -8.25
C VAL A 2 -4.58 4.76 -7.94
N HIS A 3 -4.57 5.20 -6.68
CA HIS A 3 -3.68 6.29 -6.25
C HIS A 3 -2.21 5.88 -6.23
N ASP A 4 -1.88 4.63 -5.89
CA ASP A 4 -0.49 4.17 -5.92
C ASP A 4 0.10 4.23 -7.35
N VAL A 5 -0.70 3.90 -8.36
CA VAL A 5 -0.33 4.07 -9.78
C VAL A 5 -0.14 5.55 -10.11
N GLU A 6 -1.05 6.41 -9.67
CA GLU A 6 -0.92 7.86 -9.87
C GLU A 6 0.36 8.43 -9.26
N ASP A 7 0.62 8.09 -8.00
CA ASP A 7 1.78 8.56 -7.26
C ASP A 7 3.08 8.04 -7.88
N ALA A 8 3.09 6.79 -8.36
CA ALA A 8 4.24 6.23 -9.06
C ALA A 8 4.52 6.95 -10.39
N ILE A 9 3.49 7.34 -11.16
CA ILE A 9 3.66 8.13 -12.39
C ILE A 9 4.17 9.53 -12.05
N VAL A 10 3.57 10.20 -11.06
CA VAL A 10 3.96 11.56 -10.66
C VAL A 10 5.39 11.59 -10.11
N ALA A 11 5.82 10.54 -9.42
CA ALA A 11 7.19 10.38 -8.94
C ALA A 11 8.19 9.98 -10.05
N GLY A 12 7.72 9.71 -11.27
CA GLY A 12 8.57 9.32 -12.40
C GLY A 12 9.05 7.87 -12.35
N HIS A 13 8.42 7.01 -11.55
CA HIS A 13 8.76 5.60 -11.43
C HIS A 13 7.94 4.68 -12.34
N LEU A 14 6.86 5.20 -12.93
CA LEU A 14 5.95 4.46 -13.81
C LEU A 14 5.65 5.25 -15.08
N ASP A 15 5.83 4.64 -16.24
CA ASP A 15 5.20 5.09 -17.49
C ASP A 15 4.17 4.04 -17.94
N LEU A 16 2.92 4.46 -18.16
CA LEU A 16 1.86 3.56 -18.62
C LEU A 16 2.11 3.06 -20.05
N ALA A 17 2.90 3.80 -20.84
CA ALA A 17 3.26 3.41 -22.20
C ALA A 17 4.17 2.18 -22.25
N ASP A 18 4.94 1.91 -21.19
CA ASP A 18 5.85 0.76 -21.10
C ASP A 18 5.12 -0.58 -21.27
N PHE A 19 3.87 -0.67 -20.80
CA PHE A 19 3.06 -1.88 -20.88
C PHE A 19 2.40 -2.08 -22.25
N ALA A 20 2.84 -1.36 -23.28
CA ALA A 20 2.60 -1.73 -24.66
C ALA A 20 3.55 -2.85 -25.13
N ALA A 21 4.72 -3.00 -24.50
CA ALA A 21 5.72 -4.01 -24.84
C ALA A 21 5.49 -5.34 -24.09
N ASP A 22 5.72 -6.46 -24.78
CA ASP A 22 5.42 -7.81 -24.27
C ASP A 22 6.29 -8.21 -23.07
N ASP A 23 7.54 -7.74 -23.02
CA ASP A 23 8.49 -7.99 -21.93
C ASP A 23 8.04 -7.35 -20.61
N ARG A 24 7.63 -6.08 -20.66
CA ARG A 24 7.10 -5.36 -19.49
C ARG A 24 5.77 -5.94 -18.99
N ARG A 25 4.96 -6.49 -19.88
CA ARG A 25 3.75 -7.23 -19.50
C ARG A 25 4.08 -8.51 -18.75
N ALA A 26 5.06 -9.29 -19.22
CA ALA A 26 5.48 -10.51 -18.55
C ALA A 26 5.97 -10.23 -17.12
N GLU A 27 6.81 -9.19 -16.93
CA GLU A 27 7.25 -8.77 -15.59
C GLU A 27 6.08 -8.35 -14.68
N LEU A 28 5.15 -7.57 -15.23
CA LEU A 28 3.95 -7.14 -14.51
C LEU A 28 3.08 -8.34 -14.09
N PHE A 29 2.89 -9.31 -14.96
CA PHE A 29 2.04 -10.47 -14.69
C PHE A 29 2.69 -11.41 -13.68
N GLU A 30 3.99 -11.62 -13.77
CA GLU A 30 4.73 -12.40 -12.78
C GLU A 30 4.61 -11.78 -11.38
N ILE A 31 4.83 -10.46 -11.26
CA ILE A 31 4.73 -9.83 -9.94
C ILE A 31 3.30 -9.79 -9.40
N THR A 32 2.31 -9.57 -10.29
CA THR A 32 0.89 -9.60 -9.91
C THR A 32 0.49 -10.98 -9.39
N ARG A 33 0.98 -12.03 -10.04
CA ARG A 33 0.76 -13.42 -9.64
C ARG A 33 1.36 -13.72 -8.28
N GLN A 34 2.62 -13.35 -8.07
CA GLN A 34 3.34 -13.62 -6.82
C GLN A 34 2.65 -12.98 -5.60
N TRP A 35 2.10 -11.77 -5.74
CA TRP A 35 1.60 -10.99 -4.60
C TRP A 35 0.08 -11.00 -4.44
N TYR A 36 -0.69 -11.17 -5.52
CA TYR A 36 -2.13 -10.91 -5.49
C TYR A 36 -2.97 -12.05 -6.06
N LEU A 37 -2.53 -12.70 -7.14
CA LEU A 37 -3.35 -13.65 -7.89
C LEU A 37 -2.54 -14.89 -8.32
N PRO A 38 -2.16 -15.78 -7.38
CA PRO A 38 -1.28 -16.92 -7.68
C PRO A 38 -1.82 -17.84 -8.78
N GLU A 39 -3.15 -17.97 -8.87
CA GLU A 39 -3.84 -18.90 -9.79
C GLU A 39 -4.28 -18.27 -11.13
N THR A 40 -4.20 -16.95 -11.30
CA THR A 40 -4.76 -16.25 -12.49
C THR A 40 -3.79 -16.26 -13.66
N THR A 41 -4.20 -16.69 -14.84
CA THR A 41 -3.29 -16.82 -16.00
C THR A 41 -2.83 -15.46 -16.57
N ASP A 42 -1.67 -15.44 -17.26
CA ASP A 42 -1.21 -14.25 -17.98
C ASP A 42 -2.23 -13.75 -18.99
N ALA A 43 -2.95 -14.66 -19.67
CA ALA A 43 -3.99 -14.30 -20.62
C ALA A 43 -5.18 -13.57 -19.98
N GLU A 44 -5.53 -13.89 -18.73
CA GLU A 44 -6.59 -13.20 -17.99
C GLU A 44 -6.14 -11.82 -17.53
N MET A 45 -4.90 -11.70 -17.07
CA MET A 45 -4.30 -10.42 -16.71
C MET A 45 -4.10 -9.52 -17.94
N ASP A 46 -3.72 -10.07 -19.10
CA ASP A 46 -3.61 -9.32 -20.35
C ASP A 46 -4.96 -8.80 -20.84
N LYS A 47 -6.03 -9.62 -20.75
CA LYS A 47 -7.39 -9.15 -21.02
C LYS A 47 -7.81 -8.03 -20.06
N ALA A 48 -7.42 -8.11 -18.79
CA ALA A 48 -7.72 -7.08 -17.80
C ALA A 48 -6.96 -5.78 -18.11
N LEU A 49 -5.66 -5.86 -18.40
CA LEU A 49 -4.85 -4.74 -18.86
C LEU A 49 -5.43 -4.10 -20.13
N GLY A 50 -5.85 -4.92 -21.10
CA GLY A 50 -6.50 -4.45 -22.32
C GLY A 50 -7.79 -3.67 -22.05
N ARG A 51 -8.63 -4.11 -21.11
CA ARG A 51 -9.84 -3.35 -20.72
C ARG A 51 -9.51 -2.02 -20.05
N LEU A 52 -8.45 -1.97 -19.24
CA LEU A 52 -7.96 -0.74 -18.63
C LEU A 52 -7.48 0.25 -19.70
N GLN A 53 -6.61 -0.21 -20.61
CA GLN A 53 -6.03 0.60 -21.70
C GLN A 53 -7.07 1.05 -22.73
N ALA A 54 -8.14 0.28 -22.95
CA ALA A 54 -9.22 0.64 -23.86
C ALA A 54 -10.19 1.68 -23.27
N ALA A 55 -10.11 1.98 -21.97
CA ALA A 55 -11.00 2.96 -21.35
C ALA A 55 -10.76 4.36 -21.94
N ALA A 56 -11.85 5.09 -22.23
CA ALA A 56 -11.76 6.42 -22.85
C ALA A 56 -10.98 7.46 -22.01
N TYR A 57 -10.89 7.23 -20.70
CA TYR A 57 -10.16 8.05 -19.74
C TYR A 57 -8.75 7.55 -19.45
N TRP A 58 -8.28 6.49 -20.13
CA TRP A 58 -6.89 6.05 -20.04
C TRP A 58 -5.98 7.07 -20.75
N PRO A 59 -4.92 7.57 -20.10
CA PRO A 59 -3.97 8.51 -20.69
C PRO A 59 -3.34 7.92 -21.96
N LYS A 60 -3.35 8.70 -23.04
CA LYS A 60 -2.74 8.33 -24.33
C LYS A 60 -1.37 8.95 -24.55
N GLU A 61 -1.10 10.05 -23.84
CA GLU A 61 0.16 10.79 -23.90
C GLU A 61 0.98 10.45 -22.66
N THR A 62 2.31 10.40 -22.81
CA THR A 62 3.24 10.28 -21.69
C THR A 62 3.05 11.44 -20.72
N PHE A 63 3.14 11.14 -19.43
CA PHE A 63 3.04 12.16 -18.40
C PHE A 63 4.26 13.09 -18.44
N ASP A 64 4.03 14.38 -18.72
CA ASP A 64 5.07 15.40 -18.86
C ASP A 64 5.13 16.39 -17.67
N GLY A 65 4.36 16.12 -16.60
CA GLY A 65 4.25 17.02 -15.45
C GLY A 65 3.43 18.29 -15.69
N SER A 66 2.89 18.50 -16.89
CA SER A 66 2.04 19.65 -17.18
C SER A 66 0.72 19.57 -16.41
N ARG A 67 0.07 20.72 -16.20
CA ARG A 67 -1.27 20.78 -15.58
C ARG A 67 -2.30 19.92 -16.33
N ARG A 68 -2.17 19.81 -17.66
CA ARG A 68 -3.05 18.99 -18.48
C ARG A 68 -2.83 17.50 -18.18
N ALA A 69 -1.58 17.05 -18.17
CA ALA A 69 -1.24 15.67 -17.85
C ALA A 69 -1.70 15.31 -16.43
N GLN A 70 -1.51 16.20 -15.45
CA GLN A 70 -1.98 16.00 -14.08
C GLN A 70 -3.52 15.91 -13.99
N ALA A 71 -4.24 16.77 -14.70
CA ALA A 71 -5.70 16.67 -14.78
C ALA A 71 -6.16 15.36 -15.44
N GLY A 72 -5.44 14.89 -16.47
CA GLY A 72 -5.69 13.60 -17.12
C GLY A 72 -5.53 12.42 -16.16
N LEU A 73 -4.44 12.41 -15.38
CA LEU A 73 -4.22 11.37 -14.35
C LEU A 73 -5.31 11.39 -13.28
N LYS A 74 -5.63 12.58 -12.74
CA LYS A 74 -6.72 12.73 -11.75
C LYS A 74 -8.07 12.29 -12.30
N HIS A 75 -8.33 12.54 -13.59
CA HIS A 75 -9.54 12.07 -14.25
C HIS A 75 -9.56 10.55 -14.38
N MET A 76 -8.47 9.95 -14.87
CA MET A 76 -8.31 8.49 -14.95
C MET A 76 -8.56 7.84 -13.58
N THR A 77 -7.92 8.36 -12.52
CA THR A 77 -8.05 7.76 -11.19
C THR A 77 -9.47 7.85 -10.65
N SER A 78 -10.11 9.01 -10.80
CA SER A 78 -11.51 9.20 -10.40
C SER A 78 -12.46 8.25 -11.13
N GLN A 79 -12.27 8.08 -12.44
CA GLN A 79 -13.10 7.19 -13.26
C GLN A 79 -12.92 5.71 -12.90
N LEU A 80 -11.68 5.27 -12.64
CA LEU A 80 -11.40 3.90 -12.20
C LEU A 80 -12.02 3.60 -10.84
N ILE A 81 -11.90 4.53 -9.87
CA ILE A 81 -12.53 4.38 -8.56
C ILE A 81 -14.04 4.24 -8.70
N GLY A 82 -14.68 5.16 -9.44
CA GLY A 82 -16.13 5.10 -9.68
C GLY A 82 -16.57 3.80 -10.35
N ARG A 83 -15.83 3.34 -11.36
CA ARG A 83 -16.13 2.08 -12.06
C ARG A 83 -16.01 0.86 -11.16
N PHE A 84 -14.95 0.76 -10.37
CA PHE A 84 -14.73 -0.38 -9.48
C PHE A 84 -15.72 -0.41 -8.31
N VAL A 85 -15.97 0.75 -7.69
CA VAL A 85 -16.97 0.87 -6.61
C VAL A 85 -18.36 0.54 -7.15
N GLY A 86 -18.75 1.11 -8.30
CA GLY A 86 -20.04 0.82 -8.92
C GLY A 86 -20.19 -0.66 -9.31
N SER A 87 -19.12 -1.29 -9.80
CA SER A 87 -19.12 -2.73 -10.12
C SER A 87 -19.31 -3.60 -8.88
N ALA A 88 -18.62 -3.27 -7.77
CA ALA A 88 -18.75 -4.01 -6.52
C ALA A 88 -20.12 -3.78 -5.85
N GLU A 89 -20.61 -2.55 -5.89
CA GLU A 89 -21.97 -2.21 -5.41
C GLU A 89 -23.01 -3.00 -6.19
N SER A 90 -22.99 -2.94 -7.53
CA SER A 90 -23.97 -3.61 -8.37
C SER A 90 -23.99 -5.12 -8.11
N ALA A 91 -22.82 -5.77 -8.08
CA ALA A 91 -22.72 -7.20 -7.79
C ALA A 91 -23.22 -7.55 -6.38
N THR A 92 -22.90 -6.73 -5.38
CA THR A 92 -23.39 -6.93 -4.00
C THR A 92 -24.92 -6.79 -3.94
N ARG A 93 -25.50 -5.84 -4.68
CA ARG A 93 -26.95 -5.64 -4.76
C ARG A 93 -27.66 -6.75 -5.51
N GLU A 94 -27.05 -7.29 -6.55
CA GLU A 94 -27.56 -8.44 -7.29
C GLU A 94 -27.64 -9.69 -6.41
N GLU A 95 -26.67 -9.89 -5.52
CA GLU A 95 -26.63 -11.06 -4.63
C GLU A 95 -27.52 -10.90 -3.37
N PHE A 96 -27.50 -9.73 -2.72
CA PHE A 96 -28.15 -9.51 -1.42
C PHE A 96 -29.43 -8.65 -1.48
N GLY A 97 -29.76 -8.08 -2.64
CA GLY A 97 -30.95 -7.27 -2.87
C GLY A 97 -30.78 -5.77 -2.61
N TRP A 98 -31.87 -5.04 -2.86
CA TRP A 98 -31.90 -3.57 -2.85
C TRP A 98 -32.40 -2.94 -1.55
N GLU A 99 -32.86 -3.76 -0.60
CA GLU A 99 -33.21 -3.32 0.75
C GLU A 99 -31.97 -2.86 1.53
N PRO A 100 -32.13 -2.11 2.65
CA PRO A 100 -30.99 -1.68 3.46
C PRO A 100 -30.11 -2.86 3.92
N LEU A 101 -28.82 -2.83 3.56
CA LEU A 101 -27.83 -3.81 4.00
C LEU A 101 -27.20 -3.33 5.32
N ALA A 102 -27.34 -4.13 6.39
CA ALA A 102 -26.71 -3.89 7.69
C ALA A 102 -25.41 -4.71 7.85
N ARG A 103 -24.65 -4.40 8.91
CA ARG A 103 -23.26 -4.86 9.15
C ARG A 103 -22.99 -6.36 8.90
N TYR A 104 -23.94 -7.24 9.18
CA TYR A 104 -23.79 -8.70 9.03
C TYR A 104 -24.79 -9.31 8.06
N SER A 105 -25.50 -8.48 7.29
CA SER A 105 -26.55 -8.90 6.37
C SER A 105 -26.05 -9.12 4.93
N ALA A 106 -24.82 -8.70 4.64
CA ALA A 106 -24.18 -8.91 3.34
C ALA A 106 -22.66 -8.95 3.48
N SER A 107 -22.00 -9.60 2.52
CA SER A 107 -20.57 -9.45 2.27
C SER A 107 -20.37 -8.66 0.98
N LEU A 108 -19.31 -7.85 0.90
CA LEU A 108 -18.98 -7.14 -0.33
C LEU A 108 -18.64 -8.16 -1.42
N VAL A 109 -19.33 -8.07 -2.55
CA VAL A 109 -19.08 -8.88 -3.74
C VAL A 109 -18.28 -8.05 -4.73
N VAL A 110 -17.09 -8.51 -5.07
CA VAL A 110 -16.27 -7.90 -6.12
C VAL A 110 -16.19 -8.89 -7.28
N PRO A 111 -16.72 -8.55 -8.47
CA PRO A 111 -16.63 -9.44 -9.62
C PRO A 111 -15.18 -9.83 -9.92
N GLU A 112 -14.98 -11.06 -10.37
CA GLU A 112 -13.65 -11.58 -10.69
C GLU A 112 -12.92 -10.68 -11.70
N SER A 113 -13.62 -10.23 -12.75
CA SER A 113 -13.05 -9.32 -13.76
C SER A 113 -12.54 -8.00 -13.16
N THR A 114 -13.23 -7.46 -12.15
CA THR A 114 -12.81 -6.27 -11.39
C THR A 114 -11.62 -6.59 -10.49
N THR A 115 -11.63 -7.74 -9.83
CA THR A 115 -10.54 -8.20 -8.97
C THR A 115 -9.23 -8.31 -9.78
N VAL A 116 -9.27 -8.91 -10.98
CA VAL A 116 -8.10 -9.02 -11.85
C VAL A 116 -7.58 -7.66 -12.30
N GLU A 117 -8.45 -6.72 -12.69
CA GLU A 117 -8.01 -5.38 -13.07
C GLU A 117 -7.38 -4.60 -11.91
N ILE A 118 -7.96 -4.70 -10.71
CA ILE A 118 -7.39 -4.09 -9.50
C ILE A 118 -6.03 -4.71 -9.18
N ALA A 119 -5.89 -6.02 -9.32
CA ALA A 119 -4.63 -6.72 -9.09
C ALA A 119 -3.56 -6.30 -10.10
N VAL A 120 -3.89 -6.15 -11.38
CA VAL A 120 -2.98 -5.62 -12.41
C VAL A 120 -2.51 -4.21 -12.05
N LEU A 121 -3.41 -3.31 -11.61
CA LEU A 121 -3.03 -1.96 -11.15
C LEU A 121 -2.14 -2.00 -9.90
N LYS A 122 -2.40 -2.92 -8.96
CA LYS A 122 -1.50 -3.12 -7.82
C LYS A 122 -0.13 -3.63 -8.26
N GLY A 123 -0.09 -4.57 -9.21
CA GLY A 123 1.15 -5.07 -9.80
C GLY A 123 1.99 -3.97 -10.42
N MET A 124 1.37 -3.02 -11.14
CA MET A 124 2.07 -1.86 -11.70
C MET A 124 2.74 -1.02 -10.60
N ALA A 125 2.01 -0.72 -9.52
CA ALA A 125 2.57 -0.01 -8.38
C ALA A 125 3.68 -0.81 -7.69
N THR A 126 3.51 -2.12 -7.48
CA THR A 126 4.52 -2.99 -6.85
C THR A 126 5.79 -3.09 -7.67
N LEU A 127 5.68 -3.21 -9.00
CA LEU A 127 6.84 -3.24 -9.90
C LEU A 127 7.70 -1.98 -9.71
N THR A 128 7.09 -0.80 -9.52
CA THR A 128 7.83 0.43 -9.25
C THR A 128 8.53 0.45 -7.91
N VAL A 129 7.93 -0.15 -6.87
CA VAL A 129 8.53 -0.26 -5.54
C VAL A 129 9.73 -1.19 -5.55
N MET A 130 9.67 -2.29 -6.31
CA MET A 130 10.74 -3.28 -6.35
C MET A 130 11.93 -2.87 -7.23
N VAL A 131 11.69 -2.07 -8.27
CA VAL A 131 12.76 -1.53 -9.12
C VAL A 131 13.48 -0.34 -8.44
N ALA A 132 12.82 0.34 -7.49
CA ALA A 132 13.42 1.44 -6.74
C ALA A 132 14.31 0.94 -5.59
N GLU A 133 15.59 0.70 -5.88
CA GLU A 133 16.64 0.36 -4.90
C GLU A 133 16.64 1.30 -3.68
N ASP A 134 16.37 2.59 -3.91
CA ASP A 134 16.26 3.62 -2.86
C ASP A 134 15.11 3.36 -1.88
N ARG A 135 14.00 2.78 -2.34
CA ARG A 135 12.82 2.52 -1.51
C ARG A 135 13.00 1.26 -0.66
N LEU A 136 13.70 0.25 -1.17
CA LEU A 136 14.14 -0.91 -0.38
C LEU A 136 15.10 -0.47 0.74
N ARG A 137 16.09 0.38 0.40
CA ARG A 137 17.01 0.95 1.39
C ARG A 137 16.29 1.77 2.47
N LEU A 138 15.28 2.57 2.08
CA LEU A 138 14.47 3.32 3.05
C LEU A 138 13.68 2.38 3.98
N HIS A 139 13.11 1.31 3.44
CA HIS A 139 12.38 0.32 4.22
C HIS A 139 13.29 -0.39 5.24
N ASP A 140 14.52 -0.74 4.85
CA ASP A 140 15.50 -1.34 5.76
C ASP A 140 15.88 -0.38 6.90
N ILE A 141 16.07 0.90 6.59
CA ILE A 141 16.32 1.94 7.59
C ILE A 141 15.12 2.07 8.54
N GLN A 142 13.89 2.12 8.01
CA GLN A 142 12.68 2.23 8.82
C GLN A 142 12.47 1.00 9.72
N ALA A 143 12.75 -0.20 9.21
CA ALA A 143 12.71 -1.43 9.99
C ALA A 143 13.76 -1.43 11.11
N ALA A 144 14.97 -0.95 10.83
CA ALA A 144 16.01 -0.78 11.85
C ALA A 144 15.56 0.19 12.95
N VAL A 145 14.99 1.35 12.59
CA VAL A 145 14.44 2.31 13.55
C VAL A 145 13.40 1.67 14.46
N ILE A 146 12.42 0.96 13.90
CA ILE A 146 11.36 0.32 14.67
C ILE A 146 11.93 -0.71 15.64
N ASN A 147 12.87 -1.56 15.18
CA ASN A 147 13.51 -2.57 16.02
C ASN A 147 14.35 -1.95 17.14
N GLU A 148 15.16 -0.94 16.84
CA GLU A 148 15.98 -0.25 17.85
C GLU A 148 15.12 0.47 18.90
N LEU A 149 13.99 1.07 18.50
CA LEU A 149 13.03 1.65 19.44
C LEU A 149 12.37 0.58 20.32
N ALA A 150 12.02 -0.58 19.75
CA ALA A 150 11.46 -1.69 20.50
C ALA A 150 12.45 -2.23 21.54
N ASP A 151 13.70 -2.45 21.15
CA ASP A 151 14.77 -2.89 22.03
C ASP A 151 15.07 -1.86 23.13
N TRP A 152 15.02 -0.57 22.80
CA TRP A 152 15.21 0.50 23.76
C TRP A 152 14.11 0.55 24.82
N TYR A 153 12.84 0.51 24.40
CA TYR A 153 11.72 0.49 25.34
C TYR A 153 11.70 -0.79 26.17
N TRP A 154 12.12 -1.92 25.61
CA TRP A 154 12.26 -3.18 26.33
C TRP A 154 13.30 -3.06 27.47
N GLN A 155 14.45 -2.43 27.19
CA GLN A 155 15.51 -2.22 28.17
C GLN A 155 15.20 -1.09 29.16
N SER A 156 14.40 -0.10 28.74
CA SER A 156 14.10 1.12 29.49
C SER A 156 12.59 1.39 29.53
N PRO A 157 11.79 0.54 30.21
CA PRO A 157 10.34 0.73 30.27
C PRO A 157 9.95 2.01 31.02
N ASP A 158 10.86 2.62 31.79
CA ASP A 158 10.70 3.96 32.36
C ASP A 158 10.76 5.09 31.32
N LYS A 159 10.96 4.79 30.04
CA LYS A 159 10.92 5.75 28.93
C LYS A 159 9.61 5.70 28.15
N LEU A 160 8.77 4.68 28.37
CA LEU A 160 7.41 4.63 27.83
C LEU A 160 6.62 5.86 28.28
N ASP A 161 5.70 6.31 27.43
CA ASP A 161 4.76 7.36 27.80
C ASP A 161 3.96 6.91 29.03
N PRO A 162 3.50 7.84 29.89
CA PRO A 162 2.93 7.49 31.19
C PRO A 162 1.82 6.44 31.16
N MET A 163 0.95 6.47 30.13
CA MET A 163 -0.12 5.49 29.93
C MET A 163 0.44 4.09 29.68
N PHE A 164 1.29 3.94 28.64
CA PHE A 164 1.89 2.65 28.30
C PHE A 164 2.82 2.13 29.39
N ARG A 165 3.48 3.01 30.16
CA ARG A 165 4.28 2.60 31.32
C ARG A 165 3.43 1.93 32.39
N ALA A 166 2.24 2.46 32.67
CA ALA A 166 1.31 1.87 33.63
C ALA A 166 0.84 0.50 33.14
N ASP A 167 0.40 0.41 31.88
CA ASP A 167 -0.06 -0.84 31.27
C ASP A 167 1.06 -1.90 31.24
N HIS A 168 2.31 -1.50 30.95
CA HIS A 168 3.48 -2.38 30.97
C HIS A 168 3.79 -2.91 32.38
N ALA A 169 3.59 -2.10 33.42
CA ALA A 169 3.78 -2.52 34.80
C ALA A 169 2.70 -3.50 35.28
N GLU A 170 1.47 -3.38 34.77
CA GLU A 170 0.35 -4.26 35.07
C GLU A 170 0.32 -5.54 34.23
N ALA A 171 1.09 -5.59 33.13
CA ALA A 171 1.17 -6.73 32.23
C ALA A 171 1.61 -8.03 32.95
N ALA A 172 0.82 -9.08 32.77
CA ALA A 172 0.98 -10.37 33.47
C ALA A 172 2.20 -11.18 33.01
N ASP A 173 2.67 -10.97 31.79
CA ASP A 173 3.75 -11.71 31.17
C ASP A 173 4.51 -10.89 30.11
N ASP A 174 5.60 -11.45 29.61
CA ASP A 174 6.47 -10.81 28.62
C ASP A 174 5.77 -10.56 27.27
N PRO A 175 4.92 -11.46 26.74
CA PRO A 175 4.09 -11.16 25.57
C PRO A 175 3.18 -9.95 25.77
N ALA A 176 2.53 -9.80 26.92
CA ALA A 176 1.71 -8.64 27.22
C ALA A 176 2.55 -7.35 27.32
N ARG A 177 3.75 -7.42 27.89
CA ARG A 177 4.71 -6.30 27.92
C ARG A 177 5.17 -5.89 26.52
N LEU A 178 5.52 -6.86 25.69
CA LEU A 178 5.90 -6.61 24.29
C LEU A 178 4.74 -5.96 23.53
N ARG A 179 3.50 -6.40 23.78
CA ARG A 179 2.32 -5.78 23.16
C ARG A 179 2.20 -4.30 23.50
N VAL A 180 2.43 -3.93 24.76
CA VAL A 180 2.39 -2.52 25.20
C VAL A 180 3.47 -1.69 24.49
N ILE A 181 4.67 -2.24 24.30
CA ILE A 181 5.75 -1.58 23.55
C ILE A 181 5.36 -1.42 22.07
N VAL A 182 4.76 -2.45 21.47
CA VAL A 182 4.25 -2.38 20.09
C VAL A 182 3.18 -1.29 19.96
N ASP A 183 2.26 -1.18 20.92
CA ASP A 183 1.22 -0.15 20.92
C ASP A 183 1.80 1.25 21.11
N GLN A 184 2.83 1.42 21.95
CA GLN A 184 3.58 2.69 22.07
C GLN A 184 4.21 3.07 20.71
N ILE A 185 4.94 2.16 20.07
CA ILE A 185 5.61 2.44 18.80
C ILE A 185 4.58 2.74 17.70
N ALA A 186 3.49 1.98 17.64
CA ALA A 186 2.41 2.19 16.67
C ALA A 186 1.67 3.52 16.84
N SER A 187 1.75 4.15 18.03
CA SER A 187 1.17 5.48 18.27
C SER A 187 2.06 6.64 17.78
N LEU A 188 3.33 6.38 17.45
CA LEU A 188 4.27 7.38 16.96
C LEU A 188 3.97 7.72 15.49
N THR A 189 4.09 9.00 15.18
CA THR A 189 4.25 9.44 13.78
C THR A 189 5.67 9.12 13.29
N ASP A 190 5.87 9.01 11.99
CA ASP A 190 7.19 8.87 11.36
C ASP A 190 8.18 9.92 11.88
N HIS A 191 7.74 11.17 11.98
CA HIS A 191 8.58 12.27 12.48
C HIS A 191 9.01 12.06 13.93
N SER A 192 8.08 11.68 14.82
CA SER A 192 8.40 11.44 16.23
C SER A 192 9.26 10.18 16.43
N ALA A 193 9.02 9.11 15.65
CA ALA A 193 9.86 7.92 15.69
C ALA A 193 11.29 8.24 15.25
N TRP A 194 11.45 9.00 14.17
CA TRP A 194 12.75 9.43 13.68
C TRP A 194 13.49 10.35 14.66
N ALA A 195 12.78 11.28 15.29
CA ALA A 195 13.36 12.17 16.31
C ALA A 195 13.85 11.39 17.54
N LEU A 196 13.06 10.43 18.03
CA LEU A 196 13.45 9.56 19.15
C LEU A 196 14.66 8.70 18.81
N TYR A 197 14.70 8.12 17.60
CA TYR A 197 15.83 7.36 17.10
C TYR A 197 17.14 8.17 17.11
N HIS A 198 17.10 9.42 16.64
CA HIS A 198 18.27 10.29 16.65
C HIS A 198 18.70 10.66 18.07
N HIS A 199 17.74 10.92 18.97
CA HIS A 199 18.05 11.20 20.37
C HIS A 199 18.72 10.00 21.06
N LEU A 200 18.25 8.78 20.79
CA LEU A 200 18.85 7.55 21.28
C LEU A 200 20.31 7.41 20.83
N ASN A 201 20.57 7.60 19.54
CA ASN A 201 21.89 7.45 18.95
C ASN A 201 22.86 8.56 19.34
N ALA A 202 22.39 9.80 19.47
CA ALA A 202 23.20 10.91 19.99
C ALA A 202 23.63 10.66 21.45
N GLY A 203 22.77 10.07 22.28
CA GLY A 203 23.11 9.67 23.65
C GLY A 203 23.94 8.38 23.77
N ALA A 204 24.21 7.69 22.66
CA ALA A 204 25.10 6.54 22.60
C ALA A 204 26.54 6.93 22.25
N GLU A 205 26.72 7.96 21.39
CA GLU A 205 28.05 8.51 21.06
C GLU A 205 28.72 9.19 22.27
N ASP A 206 27.95 9.78 23.19
CA ASP A 206 28.47 10.36 24.44
C ASP A 206 28.95 9.31 25.48
N ARG A 207 28.79 8.01 25.20
CA ARG A 207 29.17 6.89 26.09
C ARG A 207 30.41 6.09 25.64
N LEU A 208 31.10 6.54 24.58
CA LEU A 208 32.39 6.00 24.11
C LEU A 208 33.53 6.97 24.38
#